data_AF-A0A2J0M9T8-F1
#
_entry.id   AF-A0A2J0M9T8-F1
#
_cell.length_a   1.000
_cell.length_b   1.000
_cell.length_c   1.000
_cell.angle_alpha   90.00
_cell.angle_beta   90.00
_cell.angle_gamma   90.00
#
_symmetry.space_group_name_H-M   'P 1'
#
loop_
_entity.id
_entity.type
_entity.pdbx_description
1 polymer ?
#
loop_
_entity_poly.entity_id
_entity_poly.type
_entity_poly.pdbx_seq_one_letter_code
_entity_poly.pdbx_strand_id
1 'polypeptide(L)'
;MKHSIEVCKLDKENKFAKIKLSSAVYDLPTIYAASYVFLDKAYILLDKDKNNNIEVHLYSKDCSDLEQLAKEFCNELINYAHYFSRVENNSGIIKTIMQRVLFSVNPKFAEEAEEQEIQDLLKELEKDTPTKVNRTNKKNASTSSKK
;
A
#
# COMPACT_ATOMS: atom_id res chain seq x y z
N MET A 1 17.86 12.15 21.66
CA MET A 1 16.39 12.16 21.51
C MET A 1 15.83 11.01 22.33
N LYS A 2 14.97 11.28 23.32
CA LYS A 2 14.30 10.23 24.10
C LYS A 2 13.07 9.74 23.31
N HIS A 3 13.17 8.57 22.70
CA HIS A 3 11.99 7.85 22.19
C HIS A 3 11.30 7.16 23.38
N SER A 4 10.69 7.95 24.25
CA SER A 4 9.94 7.44 25.39
C SER A 4 8.50 7.25 24.98
N ILE A 5 8.05 5.98 24.90
CA ILE A 5 6.63 5.67 25.01
C ILE A 5 6.24 6.05 26.45
N GLU A 6 5.48 7.13 26.61
CA GLU A 6 4.84 7.44 27.91
C GLU A 6 3.65 6.49 28.07
N VAL A 7 3.89 5.37 28.73
CA VAL A 7 2.87 4.35 28.97
C VAL A 7 1.86 4.85 30.02
N CYS A 8 0.60 4.83 29.61
CA CYS A 8 -0.63 4.84 30.40
C CYS A 8 -0.76 5.95 31.46
N LYS A 9 -1.42 7.04 31.10
CA LYS A 9 -2.25 7.73 32.09
C LYS A 9 -3.56 6.96 32.20
N LEU A 10 -3.78 6.31 33.34
CA LEU A 10 -5.04 5.68 33.68
C LEU A 10 -5.92 6.74 34.35
N ASP A 11 -7.04 7.06 33.73
CA ASP A 11 -8.07 7.88 34.35
C ASP A 11 -9.18 6.96 34.83
N LYS A 12 -9.17 6.67 36.14
CA LYS A 12 -10.16 5.80 36.78
C LYS A 12 -11.52 6.50 36.94
N GLU A 13 -11.55 7.83 36.97
CA GLU A 13 -12.80 8.60 37.07
C GLU A 13 -13.54 8.59 35.73
N ASN A 14 -12.81 8.81 34.64
CA ASN A 14 -13.35 8.82 33.28
C ASN A 14 -13.30 7.44 32.58
N LYS A 15 -12.84 6.40 33.29
CA LYS A 15 -12.78 4.98 32.88
C LYS A 15 -12.08 4.75 31.53
N PHE A 16 -10.96 5.43 31.29
CA PHE A 16 -10.19 5.24 30.07
C PHE A 16 -8.69 5.17 30.30
N ALA A 17 -8.02 4.44 29.42
CA ALA A 17 -6.57 4.41 29.33
C ALA A 17 -6.11 5.27 28.16
N LYS A 18 -5.11 6.13 28.41
CA LYS A 18 -4.49 6.99 27.39
C LYS A 18 -3.07 6.53 27.08
N ILE A 19 -2.82 6.25 25.81
CA ILE A 19 -1.53 5.76 25.31
C ILE A 19 -0.99 6.78 24.30
N LYS A 20 0.25 7.24 24.51
CA LYS A 20 0.93 8.11 23.56
C LYS A 20 1.91 7.30 22.72
N LEU A 21 1.79 7.42 21.41
CA LEU A 21 2.56 6.67 20.42
C LEU A 21 3.36 7.63 19.56
N SER A 22 4.66 7.39 19.46
CA SER A 22 5.50 8.17 18.54
C SER A 22 5.23 7.74 17.10
N SER A 23 4.88 8.70 16.25
CA SER A 23 4.72 8.50 14.80
C SER A 23 6.02 8.09 14.09
N ALA A 24 7.17 8.18 14.78
CA ALA A 24 8.45 7.66 14.29
C ALA A 24 8.61 6.14 14.48
N VAL A 25 7.79 5.53 15.34
CA VAL A 25 7.86 4.09 15.67
C VAL A 25 6.67 3.34 15.08
N TYR A 26 5.46 3.90 15.21
CA TYR A 26 4.24 3.28 14.71
C TYR A 26 3.59 4.17 13.67
N ASP A 27 3.34 3.61 12.49
CA ASP A 27 2.56 4.29 11.46
C ASP A 27 1.05 4.17 11.74
N LEU A 28 0.27 5.02 11.06
CA LEU A 28 -1.17 5.07 11.26
C LEU A 28 -1.88 3.75 10.88
N PRO A 29 -1.51 3.05 9.78
CA PRO A 29 -2.04 1.71 9.48
C PRO A 29 -1.84 0.69 10.60
N THR A 30 -0.65 0.65 11.24
CA THR A 30 -0.38 -0.23 12.38
C THR A 30 -1.33 0.05 13.54
N ILE A 31 -1.53 1.33 13.86
CA ILE A 31 -2.40 1.75 14.96
C ILE A 31 -3.85 1.38 14.66
N TYR A 32 -4.32 1.55 13.42
CA TYR A 32 -5.65 1.13 13.01
C TYR A 32 -5.84 -0.39 13.11
N ALA A 33 -4.87 -1.17 12.64
CA ALA A 33 -4.94 -2.63 12.69
C ALA A 33 -5.04 -3.13 14.13
N ALA A 34 -4.18 -2.63 15.02
CA ALA A 34 -4.25 -2.95 16.44
C ALA A 34 -5.58 -2.50 17.06
N SER A 35 -6.06 -1.29 16.73
CA SER A 35 -7.35 -0.78 17.24
C SER A 35 -8.53 -1.65 16.85
N TYR A 36 -8.51 -2.20 15.63
CA TYR A 36 -9.61 -3.02 15.13
C TYR A 36 -9.84 -4.28 15.97
N VAL A 37 -8.77 -4.88 16.50
CA VAL A 37 -8.82 -6.07 17.36
C VAL A 37 -9.56 -5.84 18.67
N PHE A 38 -9.63 -4.59 19.15
CA PHE A 38 -10.21 -4.24 20.45
C PHE A 38 -11.59 -3.57 20.35
N LEU A 39 -12.18 -3.48 19.16
CA LEU A 39 -13.47 -2.81 18.98
C LEU A 39 -14.62 -3.51 19.71
N ASP A 40 -14.49 -4.79 20.04
CA ASP A 40 -15.44 -5.53 20.88
C ASP A 40 -15.28 -5.20 22.38
N LYS A 41 -14.05 -5.01 22.86
CA LYS A 41 -13.69 -4.77 24.27
C LYS A 41 -13.73 -3.30 24.68
N ALA A 42 -13.49 -2.39 23.75
CA ALA A 42 -13.31 -0.96 24.04
C ALA A 42 -13.85 -0.06 22.93
N TYR A 43 -14.29 1.14 23.30
CA TYR A 43 -14.37 2.24 22.34
C TYR A 43 -12.99 2.85 22.19
N ILE A 44 -12.58 3.10 20.94
CA ILE A 44 -11.27 3.64 20.63
C ILE A 44 -11.42 5.02 19.99
N LEU A 45 -10.73 6.00 20.57
CA LEU A 45 -10.56 7.33 20.01
C LEU A 45 -9.09 7.53 19.66
N LEU A 46 -8.85 8.00 18.44
CA LEU A 46 -7.53 8.39 17.96
C LEU A 46 -7.48 9.91 17.85
N ASP A 47 -6.46 10.50 18.44
CA ASP A 47 -6.20 11.93 18.38
C ASP A 47 -4.70 12.18 18.12
N LYS A 48 -4.32 13.45 17.96
CA LYS A 48 -2.93 13.88 17.82
C LYS A 48 -2.56 14.84 18.93
N ASP A 49 -1.37 14.65 19.49
CA ASP A 49 -0.82 15.61 20.44
C ASP A 49 -0.22 16.85 19.73
N LYS A 50 0.19 17.85 20.53
CA LYS A 50 0.83 19.08 20.02
C LYS A 50 2.13 18.84 19.23
N ASN A 51 2.74 17.68 19.38
CA ASN A 51 3.98 17.27 18.73
C ASN A 51 3.71 16.33 17.53
N ASN A 52 2.45 16.20 17.09
CA ASN A 52 2.02 15.32 16.01
C ASN A 52 2.30 13.83 16.27
N ASN A 53 2.45 13.44 17.54
CA ASN A 53 2.38 12.04 17.98
C ASN A 53 0.92 11.62 18.04
N ILE A 54 0.67 10.32 17.90
CA ILE A 54 -0.68 9.78 17.97
C ILE A 54 -1.03 9.46 19.42
N GLU A 55 -2.24 9.81 19.81
CA GLU A 55 -2.80 9.53 21.11
C GLU A 55 -3.98 8.59 20.96
N VAL A 56 -3.95 7.47 21.68
CA VAL A 56 -5.00 6.45 21.66
C VAL A 56 -5.71 6.43 23.01
N HIS A 57 -7.03 6.60 23.00
CA HIS A 57 -7.86 6.46 24.19
C HIS A 57 -8.66 5.17 24.09
N LEU A 58 -8.56 4.34 25.13
CA LEU A 58 -9.28 3.08 25.26
C LEU A 58 -10.32 3.21 26.37
N TYR A 59 -11.59 3.28 26.00
CA TYR A 59 -12.71 3.29 26.95
C TYR A 59 -13.26 1.88 27.07
N SER A 60 -13.02 1.21 28.19
CA SER A 60 -13.49 -0.17 28.39
C SER A 60 -15.02 -0.23 28.37
N LYS A 61 -15.58 -1.18 27.62
CA LYS A 61 -17.03 -1.42 27.57
C LYS A 61 -17.54 -2.20 28.79
N ASP A 62 -16.73 -3.15 29.27
CA ASP A 62 -17.13 -4.09 30.32
C ASP A 62 -16.47 -3.83 31.68
N CYS A 63 -15.98 -2.61 31.92
CA CYS A 63 -15.22 -2.26 33.13
C CYS A 63 -14.02 -3.20 33.39
N SER A 64 -13.39 -3.67 32.32
CA SER A 64 -12.18 -4.50 32.36
C SER A 64 -11.02 -3.71 32.99
N ASP A 65 -10.01 -4.42 33.49
CA ASP A 65 -8.79 -3.79 33.96
C ASP A 65 -8.15 -2.98 32.83
N LEU A 66 -8.22 -1.65 32.96
CA LEU A 66 -7.71 -0.70 31.96
C LEU A 66 -6.20 -0.82 31.76
N GLU A 67 -5.45 -1.22 32.80
CA GLU A 67 -4.01 -1.44 32.68
C GLU A 67 -3.73 -2.67 31.82
N GLN A 68 -4.44 -3.76 32.10
CA GLN A 68 -4.34 -4.99 31.31
C GLN A 68 -4.75 -4.75 29.86
N LEU A 69 -5.87 -4.07 29.63
CA LEU A 69 -6.35 -3.72 28.29
C LEU A 69 -5.31 -2.90 27.51
N ALA A 70 -4.68 -1.92 28.16
CA ALA A 70 -3.65 -1.10 27.51
C ALA A 70 -2.37 -1.89 27.21
N LYS A 71 -1.97 -2.83 28.08
CA LYS A 71 -0.83 -3.73 27.83
C LYS A 71 -1.11 -4.68 26.67
N GLU A 72 -2.32 -5.25 26.61
CA GLU A 72 -2.74 -6.08 25.48
C GLU A 72 -2.73 -5.29 24.17
N PHE A 73 -3.24 -4.06 24.19
CA PHE A 73 -3.18 -3.17 23.02
C PHE A 73 -1.74 -2.91 22.54
N CYS A 74 -0.80 -2.67 23.47
CA CYS A 74 0.61 -2.52 23.14
C CYS A 74 1.22 -3.79 22.51
N ASN A 75 0.82 -4.98 22.96
CA ASN A 75 1.26 -6.23 22.34
C ASN A 75 0.78 -6.35 20.89
N GLU A 76 -0.48 -6.01 20.63
CA GLU A 76 -1.00 -6.05 19.26
C GLU A 76 -0.40 -4.97 18.35
N LEU A 77 -0.06 -3.79 18.89
CA LEU A 77 0.70 -2.79 18.14
C LEU A 77 2.05 -3.34 17.64
N ILE A 78 2.79 -4.02 18.51
CA ILE A 78 4.08 -4.63 18.14
C ILE A 78 3.87 -5.75 17.11
N ASN A 79 2.83 -6.57 17.30
CA ASN A 79 2.47 -7.64 16.39
C ASN A 79 2.22 -7.11 14.97
N TYR A 80 1.38 -6.08 14.83
CA TYR A 80 1.09 -5.48 13.53
C TYR A 80 2.25 -4.68 12.95
N ALA A 81 3.04 -3.98 13.76
CA ALA A 81 4.25 -3.30 13.28
C ALA A 81 5.22 -4.31 12.63
N HIS A 82 5.44 -5.44 13.31
CA HIS A 82 6.26 -6.51 12.76
C HIS A 82 5.62 -7.13 11.51
N TYR A 83 4.32 -7.44 11.55
CA TYR A 83 3.59 -7.99 10.41
C TYR A 83 3.73 -7.12 9.15
N PHE A 84 3.48 -5.81 9.26
CA PHE A 84 3.59 -4.89 8.11
C PHE A 84 5.03 -4.81 7.60
N SER A 85 6.02 -4.76 8.49
CA SER A 85 7.43 -4.85 8.08
C SER A 85 7.74 -6.15 7.34
N ARG A 86 7.17 -7.29 7.75
CA ARG A 86 7.33 -8.57 7.05
C ARG A 86 6.67 -8.55 5.67
N VAL A 87 5.46 -8.00 5.56
CA VAL A 87 4.75 -7.89 4.27
C VAL A 87 5.54 -7.01 3.30
N GLU A 88 6.04 -5.86 3.77
CA GLU A 88 6.85 -4.95 2.96
C GLU A 88 8.14 -5.63 2.48
N ASN A 89 8.89 -6.25 3.40
CA ASN A 89 10.13 -6.96 3.09
C ASN A 89 9.94 -8.16 2.15
N ASN A 90 8.75 -8.79 2.16
CA ASN A 90 8.43 -9.93 1.31
C ASN A 90 7.54 -9.59 0.11
N SER A 91 7.27 -8.31 -0.14
CA SER A 91 6.35 -7.84 -1.19
C SER A 91 6.69 -8.37 -2.58
N GLY A 92 7.98 -8.46 -2.92
CA GLY A 92 8.45 -9.03 -4.19
C GLY A 92 8.09 -10.52 -4.32
N ILE A 93 8.34 -11.31 -3.28
CA ILE A 93 8.01 -12.74 -3.25
C ILE A 93 6.50 -12.94 -3.34
N ILE A 94 5.74 -12.16 -2.56
CA ILE A 94 4.28 -12.19 -2.57
C ILE A 94 3.76 -11.88 -3.98
N LYS A 95 4.28 -10.83 -4.64
CA LYS A 95 3.90 -10.46 -6.00
C LYS A 95 4.18 -11.59 -7.00
N THR A 96 5.36 -12.20 -6.94
CA THR A 96 5.71 -13.31 -7.84
C THR A 96 4.81 -14.52 -7.63
N ILE A 97 4.50 -14.88 -6.38
CA ILE A 97 3.56 -15.98 -6.08
C ILE A 97 2.17 -15.65 -6.63
N MET A 98 1.67 -14.44 -6.40
CA MET A 98 0.36 -14.01 -6.91
C MET A 98 0.30 -14.02 -8.43
N GLN A 99 1.34 -13.55 -9.12
CA GLN A 99 1.42 -13.62 -10.58
C GLN A 99 1.34 -15.07 -11.07
N ARG A 100 2.12 -15.98 -10.47
CA ARG A 100 2.07 -17.41 -10.82
C ARG A 100 0.70 -18.02 -10.57
N VAL A 101 0.07 -17.71 -9.44
CA VAL A 101 -1.27 -18.20 -9.12
C VAL A 101 -2.28 -17.70 -10.15
N LEU A 102 -2.30 -16.39 -10.45
CA LEU A 102 -3.21 -15.79 -11.42
C LEU A 102 -3.08 -16.45 -12.81
N PHE A 103 -1.86 -16.61 -13.32
CA PHE A 103 -1.62 -17.25 -14.62
C PHE A 103 -1.96 -18.74 -14.62
N SER A 104 -1.75 -19.44 -13.50
CA SER A 104 -2.09 -20.87 -13.39
C SER A 104 -3.60 -21.13 -13.33
N VAL A 105 -4.37 -20.22 -12.73
CA VAL A 105 -5.82 -20.37 -12.55
C VAL A 105 -6.58 -20.03 -13.83
N ASN A 106 -6.10 -19.07 -14.61
CA ASN A 106 -6.68 -18.74 -15.91
C ASN A 106 -5.58 -18.37 -16.92
N PRO A 107 -5.23 -19.29 -17.84
CA PRO A 107 -4.18 -19.09 -18.84
C PRO A 107 -4.38 -17.86 -19.73
N LYS A 108 -5.64 -17.42 -19.91
CA LYS A 108 -5.95 -16.22 -20.71
C LYS A 108 -5.29 -14.95 -20.17
N PHE A 109 -5.04 -14.87 -18.87
CA PHE A 109 -4.32 -13.73 -18.30
C PHE A 109 -2.86 -13.68 -18.75
N ALA A 110 -2.24 -14.83 -19.04
CA ALA A 110 -0.88 -14.86 -19.58
C ALA A 110 -0.88 -14.36 -21.04
N GLU A 111 -1.83 -14.83 -21.85
CA GLU A 111 -2.02 -14.38 -23.24
C GLU A 111 -2.29 -12.87 -23.31
N GLU A 112 -3.19 -12.35 -22.46
CA GLU A 112 -3.50 -10.91 -22.38
C GLU A 112 -2.29 -10.06 -21.92
N ALA A 113 -1.48 -10.56 -20.99
CA ALA A 113 -0.29 -9.87 -20.52
C ALA A 113 0.81 -9.82 -21.60
N GLU A 114 1.01 -10.91 -22.33
CA GLU A 114 1.95 -11.00 -23.45
C GLU A 114 1.51 -10.08 -24.62
N GLU A 115 0.21 -10.07 -24.97
CA GLU A 115 -0.34 -9.17 -25.98
C GLU A 115 -0.12 -7.70 -25.62
N GLN A 116 -0.33 -7.33 -24.35
CA GLN A 116 -0.13 -5.97 -23.88
C GLN A 116 1.34 -5.53 -23.97
N GLU A 117 2.28 -6.43 -23.62
CA GLU A 117 3.73 -6.17 -23.70
C GLU A 117 4.18 -6.00 -25.16
N ILE A 118 3.64 -6.81 -26.09
CA ILE A 118 3.88 -6.66 -27.53
C ILE A 118 3.35 -5.31 -28.05
N GLN A 119 2.16 -4.88 -27.62
CA GLN A 119 1.58 -3.59 -28.00
C GLN A 119 2.42 -2.41 -27.50
N ASP A 120 2.92 -2.48 -26.27
CA ASP A 120 3.76 -1.42 -25.71
C ASP A 120 5.10 -1.30 -26.46
N LEU A 121 5.73 -2.43 -26.82
CA LEU A 121 6.93 -2.46 -27.67
C LEU A 121 6.68 -1.89 -29.07
N LEU A 122 5.56 -2.25 -29.71
CA LEU A 122 5.18 -1.70 -31.02
C LEU A 122 5.02 -0.18 -30.94
N LYS A 123 4.41 0.32 -29.87
CA LYS A 123 4.19 1.75 -29.64
C LYS A 123 5.48 2.53 -29.36
N GLU A 124 6.49 1.90 -28.79
CA GLU A 124 7.84 2.48 -28.69
C GLU A 124 8.54 2.53 -30.05
N LEU A 125 8.49 1.45 -30.82
CA LEU A 125 9.10 1.38 -32.15
C LEU A 125 8.49 2.39 -33.14
N GLU A 126 7.18 2.62 -33.06
CA GLU A 126 6.51 3.63 -33.90
C GLU A 126 6.95 5.07 -33.59
N LYS A 127 7.36 5.36 -32.34
CA LYS A 127 7.90 6.68 -31.96
C LYS A 127 9.29 6.93 -32.52
N ASP A 128 10.09 5.89 -32.75
CA ASP A 128 11.47 5.99 -33.24
C ASP A 128 11.58 5.94 -34.78
N THR A 129 10.49 5.66 -35.51
CA THR A 129 10.51 5.74 -36.97
C THR A 129 10.27 7.17 -37.46
N PRO A 130 11.24 7.84 -38.12
CA PRO A 130 10.98 9.12 -38.76
C PRO A 130 10.02 8.89 -39.93
N THR A 131 8.85 9.53 -39.86
CA THR A 131 7.90 9.60 -40.97
C THR A 131 8.60 10.13 -42.22
N LYS A 132 8.81 9.31 -43.24
CA LYS A 132 8.94 9.69 -44.66
C LYS A 132 9.22 8.47 -45.54
N VAL A 133 8.39 8.21 -46.55
CA VAL A 133 8.74 8.32 -47.99
C VAL A 133 7.45 8.35 -48.83
N ASN A 134 7.08 9.52 -49.36
CA ASN A 134 6.14 9.63 -50.48
C ASN A 134 6.86 9.13 -51.75
N ARG A 135 6.38 8.04 -52.36
CA ARG A 135 6.78 7.61 -53.72
C ARG A 135 5.60 7.81 -54.69
N THR A 136 5.52 8.97 -55.32
CA THR A 136 4.76 9.14 -56.57
C THR A 136 5.73 8.96 -57.74
N ASN A 137 5.61 7.84 -58.44
CA ASN A 137 6.31 7.58 -59.69
C ASN A 137 5.27 7.53 -60.81
N LYS A 138 5.21 8.55 -61.68
CA LYS A 138 4.42 8.51 -62.92
C LYS A 138 5.34 8.74 -64.12
N LYS A 139 5.79 7.60 -64.65
CA LYS A 139 6.29 7.26 -65.99
C LYS A 139 6.46 8.42 -66.99
N ASN A 140 7.70 8.63 -67.41
CA ASN A 140 8.04 9.09 -68.76
C ASN A 140 7.96 7.91 -69.74
N ALA A 141 7.28 8.10 -70.86
CA ALA A 141 7.47 7.34 -72.09
C ALA A 141 7.54 8.35 -73.25
N SER A 142 8.74 8.49 -73.79
CA SER A 142 9.10 9.28 -74.97
C SER A 142 8.99 8.43 -76.24
N THR A 143 8.46 8.99 -77.33
CA THR A 143 8.93 8.87 -78.74
C THR A 143 7.98 9.72 -79.62
N SER A 144 8.41 10.87 -80.16
CA SER A 144 9.14 11.06 -81.43
C SER A 144 8.31 10.74 -82.70
N SER A 145 7.96 11.76 -83.51
CA SER A 145 8.53 11.97 -84.86
C SER A 145 7.73 12.96 -85.74
N LYS A 146 8.42 14.06 -86.08
CA LYS A 146 8.56 14.77 -87.38
C LYS A 146 7.35 15.20 -88.25
N LYS A 147 7.49 16.49 -88.59
CA LYS A 147 7.11 17.24 -89.80
C LYS A 147 5.64 17.62 -89.99
#